data_AF-A0A914UX51-F1
#
_entry.id   AF-A0A914UX51-F1
#
_cell.length_a   1.000
_cell.length_b   1.000
_cell.length_c   1.000
_cell.angle_alpha   90.00
_cell.angle_beta   90.00
_cell.angle_gamma   90.00
#
_symmetry.space_group_name_H-M   'P 1'
#
loop_
_entity.id
_entity.type
_entity.pdbx_description
1 polymer ?
#
loop_
_entity_poly.entity_id
_entity_poly.type
_entity_poly.pdbx_seq_one_letter_code
_entity_poly.pdbx_strand_id
1 'polypeptide(L)'
;MTFNWRSVKKAEHNETLFLIQVAQHLATTYGDRAYSVAKLCKLTGKRWPIVGKRLHGEFPYLEAEVHYAIREYACTAIDVLARRLRLAFLNTYAAHEILPFVVETMGKDLGWSAAEKERQIVAARRFIDLEMGQEARAQSVDNTPLNLTRAEMQQAKERFNQLDRDRKGHITVNDLRRHFR
;
A
#
# COMPACT_ATOMS: atom_id res chain seq x y z
N MET A 1 -22.81 25.46 21.05
CA MET A 1 -21.75 24.70 20.35
C MET A 1 -20.54 24.62 21.28
N THR A 2 -20.32 23.49 21.96
CA THR A 2 -19.15 23.30 22.81
C THR A 2 -17.94 22.94 21.95
N PHE A 3 -16.99 23.87 21.83
CA PHE A 3 -15.74 23.66 21.11
C PHE A 3 -14.91 22.60 21.84
N ASN A 4 -14.67 21.45 21.22
CA ASN A 4 -14.02 20.31 21.88
C ASN A 4 -12.49 20.47 21.85
N TRP A 5 -11.97 21.19 22.85
CA TRP A 5 -10.54 21.43 23.05
C TRP A 5 -9.69 20.16 23.22
N ARG A 6 -10.27 19.04 23.69
CA ARG A 6 -9.54 17.76 23.83
C ARG A 6 -9.25 17.12 22.47
N SER A 7 -10.19 17.19 21.53
CA SER A 7 -9.98 16.72 20.17
C SER A 7 -8.96 17.57 19.41
N VAL A 8 -8.99 18.89 19.60
CA VAL A 8 -8.03 19.82 18.97
C VAL A 8 -6.60 19.54 19.46
N LYS A 9 -6.38 19.46 20.77
CA LYS A 9 -5.04 19.17 21.32
C LYS A 9 -4.50 17.81 20.90
N LYS A 10 -5.35 16.79 20.77
CA LYS A 10 -4.96 15.44 20.31
C LYS A 10 -4.58 15.44 18.82
N ALA A 11 -5.30 16.21 18.00
CA ALA A 11 -4.96 16.40 16.59
C ALA A 11 -3.63 17.14 16.42
N GLU A 12 -3.42 18.25 17.13
CA GLU A 12 -2.17 19.01 17.11
C GLU A 12 -0.96 18.16 17.54
N HIS A 13 -1.13 17.35 18.59
CA HIS A 13 -0.05 16.47 19.08
C HIS A 13 0.30 15.38 18.08
N ASN A 14 -0.71 14.72 17.49
CA ASN A 14 -0.48 13.72 16.46
C ASN A 14 0.20 14.35 15.23
N GLU A 15 -0.27 15.51 14.78
CA GLU A 15 0.32 16.21 13.62
C GLU A 15 1.78 16.62 13.86
N THR A 16 2.13 17.05 15.08
CA THR A 16 3.52 17.39 15.44
C THR A 16 4.41 16.15 15.46
N LEU A 17 3.93 15.05 16.04
CA LEU A 17 4.66 13.77 16.03
C LEU A 17 4.91 13.27 14.61
N PHE A 18 3.95 13.43 13.71
CA PHE A 18 4.12 13.04 12.31
C PHE A 18 5.13 13.91 11.55
N LEU A 19 5.24 15.21 11.84
CA LEU A 19 6.28 16.04 11.24
C LEU A 19 7.68 15.63 11.68
N ILE A 20 7.83 15.24 12.95
CA ILE A 20 9.09 14.69 13.46
C ILE A 20 9.42 13.40 12.73
N GLN A 21 8.44 12.51 12.49
CA GLN A 21 8.65 11.28 11.72
C GLN A 21 9.08 11.57 10.28
N VAL A 22 8.49 12.56 9.61
CA VAL A 22 8.89 12.97 8.26
C VAL A 22 10.31 13.53 8.26
N ALA A 23 10.66 14.41 9.21
CA ALA A 23 12.00 14.97 9.32
C ALA A 23 13.06 13.87 9.57
N GLN A 24 12.76 12.95 10.50
CA GLN A 24 13.61 11.81 10.82
C GLN A 24 13.77 10.87 9.61
N HIS A 25 12.67 10.60 8.90
CA HIS A 25 12.66 9.79 7.68
C HIS A 25 13.56 10.40 6.60
N LEU A 26 13.41 11.70 6.32
CA LEU A 26 14.24 12.38 5.31
C LEU A 26 15.72 12.38 5.71
N ALA A 27 16.03 12.68 6.97
CA ALA A 27 17.41 12.68 7.47
C ALA A 27 18.05 11.28 7.40
N THR A 28 17.29 10.24 7.73
CA THR A 28 17.80 8.85 7.73
C THR A 28 17.96 8.31 6.30
N THR A 29 17.05 8.67 5.39
CA THR A 29 17.02 8.14 4.02
C THR A 29 17.97 8.90 3.08
N TYR A 30 17.99 10.22 3.18
CA TYR A 30 18.72 11.09 2.25
C TYR A 30 19.96 11.75 2.85
N GLY A 31 20.18 11.62 4.16
CA GLY A 31 21.35 12.18 4.83
C GLY A 31 21.47 13.69 4.63
N ASP A 32 22.65 14.12 4.16
CA ASP A 32 22.96 15.51 3.82
C ASP A 32 22.03 16.08 2.74
N ARG A 33 21.49 15.23 1.86
CA ARG A 33 20.56 15.65 0.79
C ARG A 33 19.12 15.84 1.27
N ALA A 34 18.80 15.52 2.52
CA ALA A 34 17.46 15.72 3.08
C ALA A 34 16.94 17.15 2.88
N TYR A 35 17.81 18.15 3.02
CA TYR A 35 17.48 19.55 2.76
C TYR A 35 17.06 19.80 1.30
N SER A 36 17.77 19.20 0.35
CA SER A 36 17.46 19.31 -1.09
C SER A 36 16.10 18.70 -1.42
N VAL A 37 15.74 17.58 -0.78
CA VAL A 37 14.41 16.98 -0.93
C VAL A 37 13.34 17.88 -0.30
N ALA A 38 13.57 18.35 0.92
CA ALA A 38 12.63 19.24 1.62
C ALA A 38 12.34 20.53 0.83
N LYS A 39 13.34 21.08 0.12
CA LYS A 39 13.18 22.26 -0.73
C LYS A 39 12.22 22.05 -1.92
N LEU A 40 11.99 20.80 -2.33
CA LEU A 40 11.03 20.47 -3.39
C LEU A 40 9.58 20.39 -2.91
N CYS A 41 9.35 20.49 -1.59
CA CYS A 41 8.01 20.44 -1.04
C CYS A 41 7.17 21.63 -1.50
N LYS A 42 6.05 21.33 -2.14
CA LYS A 42 5.03 22.31 -2.49
C LYS A 42 4.15 22.65 -1.27
N LEU A 43 3.52 23.82 -1.34
CA LEU A 43 2.48 24.22 -0.39
C LEU A 43 1.29 23.27 -0.50
N THR A 44 0.73 22.85 0.64
CA THR A 44 -0.40 21.91 0.68
C THR A 44 -1.75 22.60 0.52
N GLY A 45 -1.81 23.93 0.70
CA GLY A 45 -3.05 24.70 0.78
C GLY A 45 -3.83 24.51 2.09
N LYS A 46 -3.29 23.75 3.05
CA LYS A 46 -3.89 23.54 4.38
C LYS A 46 -3.28 24.50 5.38
N ARG A 47 -4.02 24.80 6.45
CA ARG A 47 -3.49 25.54 7.61
C ARG A 47 -2.31 24.80 8.24
N TRP A 48 -2.38 23.47 8.27
CA TRP A 48 -1.31 22.60 8.70
C TRP A 48 -1.41 21.21 8.04
N PRO A 49 -0.30 20.55 7.69
CA PRO A 49 1.03 21.12 7.51
C PRO A 49 1.05 22.07 6.30
N ILE A 50 1.76 23.21 6.40
CA ILE A 50 1.77 24.25 5.33
C ILE A 50 2.49 23.74 4.07
N VAL A 51 3.58 22.98 4.25
CA VAL A 51 4.43 22.41 3.19
C VAL A 51 4.52 20.89 3.34
N GLY A 52 4.80 20.21 2.24
CA GLY A 52 5.05 18.77 2.24
C GLY A 52 3.75 17.98 2.14
N LYS A 53 3.23 17.88 0.92
CA LYS A 53 2.08 17.02 0.63
C LYS A 53 2.52 15.56 0.78
N ARG A 54 1.84 14.83 1.66
CA ARG A 54 2.08 13.40 1.90
C ARG A 54 1.49 12.54 0.79
N LEU A 55 2.16 11.43 0.50
CA LEU A 55 1.67 10.39 -0.41
C LEU A 55 0.59 9.53 0.28
N HIS A 56 0.84 9.13 1.53
CA HIS A 56 -0.06 8.31 2.33
C HIS A 56 -0.27 8.92 3.72
N GLY A 57 -1.42 8.68 4.34
CA GLY A 57 -1.75 9.24 5.66
C GLY A 57 -0.90 8.66 6.80
N GLU A 58 -0.53 7.39 6.68
CA GLU A 58 0.15 6.62 7.73
C GLU A 58 1.67 6.50 7.56
N PHE A 59 2.21 6.86 6.39
CA PHE A 59 3.64 6.74 6.11
C PHE A 59 4.29 8.12 5.93
N PRO A 60 5.57 8.28 6.32
CA PRO A 60 6.26 9.56 6.28
C PRO A 60 6.75 9.96 4.87
N TYR A 61 6.12 9.45 3.80
CA TYR A 61 6.53 9.74 2.42
C TYR A 61 5.84 10.97 1.84
N LEU A 62 6.60 11.79 1.12
CA LEU A 62 6.18 13.06 0.53
C LEU A 62 6.16 12.99 -1.00
N GLU A 63 5.29 13.81 -1.60
CA GLU A 63 5.29 14.06 -3.06
C GLU A 63 6.66 14.56 -3.54
N ALA A 64 7.37 15.34 -2.71
CA ALA A 64 8.71 15.84 -3.00
C ALA A 64 9.73 14.72 -3.26
N GLU A 65 9.58 13.56 -2.61
CA GLU A 65 10.47 12.41 -2.82
C GLU A 65 10.28 11.81 -4.22
N VAL A 66 9.08 11.89 -4.80
CA VAL A 66 8.82 11.46 -6.19
C VAL A 66 9.56 12.37 -7.16
N HIS A 67 9.43 13.69 -6.98
CA HIS A 67 10.18 14.67 -7.79
C HIS A 67 11.69 14.49 -7.66
N TYR A 68 12.18 14.22 -6.45
CA TYR A 68 13.59 13.96 -6.21
C TYR A 68 14.04 12.66 -6.87
N ALA A 69 13.25 11.59 -6.77
CA ALA A 69 13.53 10.30 -7.40
C ALA A 69 13.66 10.43 -8.93
N ILE A 70 12.83 11.24 -9.57
CA ILE A 70 12.92 11.51 -11.02
C ILE A 70 14.27 12.16 -11.37
N ARG A 71 14.75 13.11 -10.55
CA ARG A 71 16.08 13.71 -10.71
C ARG A 71 17.20 12.70 -10.51
N GLU A 72 16.97 11.68 -9.68
CA GLU A 72 17.83 10.51 -9.52
C GLU A 72 17.51 9.38 -10.52
N TYR A 73 17.06 9.74 -11.72
CA TYR A 73 16.85 8.85 -12.87
C TYR A 73 15.82 7.73 -12.63
N ALA A 74 14.81 7.95 -11.77
CA ALA A 74 13.65 7.07 -11.71
C ALA A 74 12.78 7.28 -12.96
N CYS A 75 12.73 6.26 -13.82
CA CYS A 75 12.02 6.31 -15.10
C CYS A 75 10.72 5.49 -15.10
N THR A 76 10.44 4.75 -14.04
CA THR A 76 9.23 3.94 -13.91
C THR A 76 8.57 4.12 -12.54
N ALA A 77 7.26 3.86 -12.45
CA ALA A 77 6.55 3.88 -11.16
C ALA A 77 7.12 2.85 -10.17
N ILE A 78 7.64 1.73 -10.68
CA ILE A 78 8.28 0.67 -9.90
C ILE A 78 9.58 1.20 -9.26
N ASP A 79 10.39 2.00 -9.96
CA ASP A 79 11.60 2.60 -9.40
C ASP A 79 11.28 3.43 -8.16
N VAL A 80 10.21 4.23 -8.22
CA VAL A 80 9.78 5.06 -7.10
C VAL A 80 9.25 4.19 -5.95
N LEU A 81 8.26 3.33 -6.22
CA LEU A 81 7.56 2.58 -5.17
C LEU A 81 8.42 1.51 -4.50
N ALA A 82 9.27 0.82 -5.27
CA ALA A 82 10.03 -0.32 -4.79
C ALA A 82 11.47 0.03 -4.38
N ARG A 83 12.14 0.96 -5.09
CA ARG A 83 13.58 1.23 -4.88
C ARG A 83 13.84 2.50 -4.08
N ARG A 84 13.10 3.58 -4.35
CA ARG A 84 13.31 4.89 -3.71
C ARG A 84 12.54 5.00 -2.40
N LEU A 85 11.25 4.69 -2.41
CA LEU A 85 10.40 4.70 -1.20
C LEU A 85 10.43 3.36 -0.46
N ARG A 86 10.60 2.25 -1.19
CA ARG A 86 10.49 0.87 -0.67
C ARG A 86 9.12 0.56 -0.04
N LEU A 87 8.10 1.36 -0.31
CA LEU A 87 6.75 1.13 0.21
C LEU A 87 6.14 -0.16 -0.33
N ALA A 88 6.45 -0.53 -1.58
CA ALA A 88 5.95 -1.76 -2.17
C ALA A 88 6.36 -3.03 -1.39
N PHE A 89 7.55 -3.00 -0.76
CA PHE A 89 8.03 -4.08 0.11
C PHE A 89 7.45 -4.00 1.53
N LEU A 90 7.25 -2.77 2.04
CA LEU A 90 6.80 -2.54 3.41
C LEU A 90 5.29 -2.80 3.57
N ASN A 91 4.48 -2.29 2.63
CA ASN A 91 3.04 -2.42 2.66
C ASN A 91 2.48 -2.30 1.23
N THR A 92 2.08 -3.44 0.68
CA THR A 92 1.52 -3.59 -0.66
C THR A 92 0.17 -2.90 -0.83
N TYR A 93 -0.68 -2.84 0.20
CA TYR A 93 -1.96 -2.13 0.16
C TYR A 93 -1.75 -0.61 0.03
N ALA A 94 -0.89 -0.05 0.87
CA ALA A 94 -0.54 1.36 0.79
C ALA A 94 0.16 1.72 -0.53
N ALA A 95 0.98 0.81 -1.07
CA ALA A 95 1.59 0.99 -2.39
C ALA A 95 0.53 1.05 -3.51
N HIS A 96 -0.50 0.20 -3.47
CA HIS A 96 -1.63 0.26 -4.39
C HIS A 96 -2.40 1.58 -4.29
N GLU A 97 -2.67 2.04 -3.07
CA GLU A 97 -3.41 3.29 -2.84
C GLU A 97 -2.69 4.52 -3.41
N ILE A 98 -1.37 4.59 -3.25
CA ILE A 98 -0.60 5.76 -3.72
C ILE A 98 -0.19 5.66 -5.20
N LEU A 99 -0.25 4.48 -5.82
CA LEU A 99 0.23 4.25 -7.19
C LEU A 99 -0.35 5.23 -8.23
N PRO A 100 -1.67 5.48 -8.29
CA PRO A 100 -2.24 6.43 -9.25
C PRO A 100 -1.68 7.85 -9.07
N PHE A 101 -1.47 8.26 -7.81
CA PHE A 101 -0.91 9.56 -7.49
C PHE A 101 0.56 9.67 -7.93
N VAL A 102 1.37 8.64 -7.66
CA VAL A 102 2.77 8.59 -8.08
C VAL A 102 2.89 8.66 -9.61
N VAL A 103 2.09 7.87 -10.34
CA VAL A 103 2.09 7.88 -11.81
C VAL A 103 1.65 9.24 -12.35
N GLU A 104 0.65 9.88 -11.75
CA GLU A 104 0.21 11.20 -12.17
C GLU A 104 1.30 12.26 -11.96
N THR A 105 1.99 12.22 -10.82
CA THR A 105 3.12 13.13 -10.53
C THR A 105 4.29 12.87 -11.48
N MET A 106 4.70 11.62 -11.67
CA MET A 106 5.77 11.25 -12.60
C MET A 106 5.42 11.64 -14.03
N GLY A 107 4.18 11.38 -14.46
CA GLY A 107 3.75 11.67 -15.82
C GLY A 107 3.71 13.17 -16.13
N LYS A 108 3.46 14.04 -15.14
CA LYS A 108 3.59 15.50 -15.32
C LYS A 108 5.03 15.93 -15.52
N ASP A 109 5.95 15.39 -14.72
CA ASP A 109 7.36 15.77 -14.74
C ASP A 109 8.11 15.18 -15.96
N LEU A 110 7.77 13.95 -16.36
CA LEU A 110 8.39 13.22 -17.48
C LEU A 110 7.65 13.39 -18.82
N GLY A 111 6.51 14.08 -18.84
CA GLY A 111 5.72 14.30 -20.05
C GLY A 111 5.06 13.04 -20.61
N TRP A 112 4.59 12.14 -19.74
CA TRP A 112 3.93 10.90 -20.18
C TRP A 112 2.54 11.15 -20.78
N SER A 113 2.25 10.44 -21.86
CA SER A 113 0.90 10.36 -22.43
C SER A 113 -0.04 9.58 -21.51
N ALA A 114 -1.36 9.69 -21.75
CA ALA A 114 -2.34 8.89 -21.02
C ALA A 114 -2.09 7.37 -21.18
N ALA A 115 -1.69 6.94 -22.39
CA ALA A 115 -1.34 5.55 -22.66
C ALA A 115 -0.12 5.09 -21.86
N GLU A 116 0.90 5.94 -21.71
CA GLU A 116 2.08 5.61 -20.92
C GLU A 116 1.77 5.56 -19.42
N LYS A 117 0.95 6.49 -18.91
CA LYS A 117 0.48 6.44 -17.51
C LYS A 117 -0.27 5.13 -17.23
N GLU A 118 -1.18 4.72 -18.11
CA GLU A 118 -1.89 3.46 -17.97
C GLU A 118 -0.93 2.26 -18.00
N ARG A 119 0.03 2.26 -18.93
CA ARG A 119 1.07 1.21 -18.99
C ARG A 119 1.84 1.10 -17.68
N GLN A 120 2.22 2.23 -17.08
CA GLN A 120 2.95 2.29 -15.81
C GLN A 120 2.10 1.79 -14.64
N ILE A 121 0.81 2.15 -14.59
CA ILE A 121 -0.13 1.65 -13.58
C ILE A 121 -0.24 0.13 -13.68
N VAL A 122 -0.55 -0.41 -14.86
CA VAL A 122 -0.71 -1.85 -15.06
C VAL A 122 0.56 -2.62 -14.71
N ALA A 123 1.72 -2.14 -15.17
CA ALA A 123 3.01 -2.76 -14.89
C ALA A 123 3.34 -2.76 -13.39
N ALA A 124 3.17 -1.61 -12.71
CA ALA A 124 3.43 -1.50 -11.28
C ALA A 124 2.44 -2.31 -10.45
N ARG A 125 1.17 -2.36 -10.85
CA ARG A 125 0.14 -3.16 -10.18
C ARG A 125 0.50 -4.64 -10.23
N ARG A 126 0.85 -5.14 -11.42
CA ARG A 126 1.32 -6.52 -11.61
C ARG A 126 2.56 -6.82 -10.77
N PHE A 127 3.51 -5.90 -10.71
CA PHE A 127 4.71 -6.04 -9.88
C PHE A 127 4.36 -6.16 -8.38
N ILE A 128 3.48 -5.29 -7.87
CA ILE A 128 3.02 -5.36 -6.47
C ILE A 128 2.28 -6.68 -6.20
N ASP A 129 1.42 -7.08 -7.13
CA ASP A 129 0.56 -8.26 -7.01
C ASP A 129 1.38 -9.56 -6.98
N LEU A 130 2.30 -9.72 -7.93
CA LEU A 130 3.03 -10.96 -8.16
C LEU A 130 4.39 -11.00 -7.45
N GLU A 131 5.16 -9.92 -7.49
CA GLU A 131 6.55 -9.93 -7.04
C GLU A 131 6.67 -9.51 -5.57
N MET A 132 5.83 -8.58 -5.10
CA MET A 132 5.86 -8.10 -3.72
C MET A 132 4.94 -8.88 -2.77
N GLY A 133 4.24 -9.90 -3.28
CA GLY A 133 3.54 -10.89 -2.47
C GLY A 133 2.14 -10.50 -2.00
N GLN A 134 1.52 -9.46 -2.58
CA GLN A 134 0.12 -9.11 -2.30
C GLN A 134 -0.82 -10.29 -2.56
N GLU A 135 -0.58 -11.07 -3.62
CA GLU A 135 -1.36 -12.26 -3.94
C GLU A 135 -0.74 -13.58 -3.44
N ALA A 136 0.41 -13.55 -2.76
CA ALA A 136 1.15 -14.75 -2.39
C ALA A 136 0.28 -15.76 -1.62
N ARG A 137 -0.60 -15.25 -0.73
CA ARG A 137 -1.54 -16.11 0.00
C ARG A 137 -2.57 -16.76 -0.92
N ALA A 138 -3.20 -15.99 -1.80
CA ALA A 138 -4.19 -16.54 -2.73
C ALA A 138 -3.56 -17.60 -3.65
N GLN A 139 -2.40 -17.28 -4.22
CA GLN A 139 -1.66 -18.19 -5.09
C GLN A 139 -1.19 -19.46 -4.36
N SER A 140 -0.80 -19.36 -3.08
CA SER A 140 -0.41 -20.54 -2.29
C SER A 140 -1.57 -21.52 -2.06
N VAL A 141 -2.80 -21.01 -1.94
CA VAL A 141 -3.98 -21.84 -1.74
C VAL A 141 -4.43 -22.48 -3.06
N ASP A 142 -4.32 -21.74 -4.18
CA ASP A 142 -4.81 -22.19 -5.49
C ASP A 142 -3.85 -23.18 -6.19
N ASN A 143 -2.53 -22.98 -6.06
CA ASN A 143 -1.51 -23.79 -6.73
C ASN A 143 -1.10 -25.06 -5.98
N THR A 144 -1.75 -25.41 -4.87
CA THR A 144 -1.48 -26.69 -4.20
C THR A 144 -2.21 -27.79 -4.97
N PRO A 145 -1.52 -28.66 -5.77
CA PRO A 145 -2.21 -29.74 -6.46
C PRO A 145 -2.87 -30.64 -5.42
N LEU A 146 -4.21 -30.65 -5.40
CA LEU A 146 -4.99 -31.58 -4.61
C LEU A 146 -4.77 -32.98 -5.17
N ASN A 147 -3.80 -33.70 -4.62
CA ASN A 147 -3.44 -35.06 -5.01
C ASN A 147 -4.40 -36.06 -4.33
N LEU A 148 -5.71 -35.86 -4.55
CA LEU A 148 -6.76 -36.73 -4.03
C LEU A 148 -7.25 -37.64 -5.15
N THR A 149 -7.38 -38.93 -4.85
CA THR A 149 -8.11 -39.86 -5.72
C THR A 149 -9.57 -39.42 -5.84
N ARG A 150 -10.26 -39.87 -6.90
CA ARG A 150 -11.71 -39.58 -7.07
C ARG A 150 -12.54 -40.01 -5.85
N ALA A 151 -12.17 -41.11 -5.19
CA ALA A 151 -12.85 -41.61 -4.00
C ALA A 151 -12.61 -40.69 -2.79
N GLU A 152 -11.38 -40.26 -2.55
CA GLU A 152 -11.04 -39.33 -1.47
C GLU A 152 -11.68 -37.95 -1.67
N MET A 153 -11.74 -37.49 -2.93
CA MET A 153 -12.42 -36.24 -3.28
C MET A 153 -13.92 -36.30 -2.98
N GLN A 154 -14.56 -37.42 -3.29
CA GLN A 154 -15.98 -37.63 -2.98
C GLN A 154 -16.23 -37.67 -1.47
N GLN A 155 -15.40 -38.38 -0.70
CA GLN A 155 -15.48 -38.40 0.76
C GLN A 155 -15.25 -37.02 1.38
N ALA A 156 -14.27 -36.26 0.88
CA ALA A 156 -14.00 -34.91 1.34
C ALA A 156 -15.20 -33.98 1.06
N LYS A 157 -15.84 -34.11 -0.12
CA LYS A 157 -17.02 -33.34 -0.50
C LYS A 157 -18.23 -33.68 0.37
N GLU A 158 -18.43 -34.95 0.69
CA GLU A 158 -19.48 -35.40 1.60
C GLU A 158 -19.27 -34.87 3.02
N ARG A 159 -18.05 -34.99 3.56
CA ARG A 159 -17.69 -34.41 4.87
C ARG A 159 -17.85 -32.89 4.89
N PHE A 160 -17.47 -32.21 3.81
CA PHE A 160 -17.65 -30.77 3.67
C PHE A 160 -19.13 -30.39 3.73
N ASN A 161 -20.00 -31.08 2.98
CA ASN A 161 -21.44 -30.81 2.98
C ASN A 161 -22.11 -31.10 4.33
N GLN A 162 -21.58 -32.06 5.11
CA GLN A 162 -22.08 -32.33 6.47
C GLN A 162 -21.75 -31.20 7.46
N LEU A 163 -20.63 -30.51 7.24
CA LEU A 163 -20.16 -29.40 8.07
C LEU A 163 -20.75 -28.06 7.61
N ASP A 164 -20.84 -27.80 6.31
CA ASP A 164 -21.41 -26.59 5.72
C ASP A 164 -22.93 -26.71 5.50
N ARG A 165 -23.67 -26.85 6.61
CA ARG A 165 -25.14 -27.02 6.57
C ARG A 165 -25.87 -25.86 5.92
N ASP A 166 -25.33 -24.65 6.00
CA ASP A 166 -25.95 -23.44 5.45
C ASP A 166 -25.51 -23.16 3.99
N ARG A 167 -24.71 -24.05 3.38
CA ARG A 167 -24.19 -23.95 1.99
C ARG A 167 -23.47 -22.62 1.69
N LYS A 168 -22.61 -22.19 2.62
CA LYS A 168 -21.83 -20.95 2.54
C LYS A 168 -20.63 -21.07 1.60
N GLY A 169 -20.26 -22.28 1.21
CA GLY A 169 -19.07 -22.55 0.40
C GLY A 169 -17.76 -22.48 1.19
N HIS A 170 -17.82 -22.40 2.52
CA HIS A 170 -16.65 -22.45 3.41
C HIS A 170 -17.04 -22.94 4.82
N ILE A 171 -16.08 -23.51 5.56
CA ILE A 171 -16.27 -24.01 6.93
C ILE A 171 -15.63 -23.04 7.92
N THR A 172 -16.40 -22.58 8.90
CA THR A 172 -15.89 -21.73 10.00
C THR A 172 -15.64 -22.55 11.27
N VAL A 173 -14.88 -21.97 12.22
CA VAL A 173 -14.65 -22.58 13.55
C VAL A 173 -15.97 -22.85 14.28
N ASN A 174 -16.99 -22.01 14.07
CA ASN A 174 -18.31 -22.20 14.65
C ASN A 174 -19.05 -23.40 14.04
N ASP A 175 -18.89 -23.66 12.75
CA ASP A 175 -19.50 -24.81 12.07
C ASP A 175 -18.91 -26.13 12.61
N LEU A 176 -17.59 -26.17 12.82
CA LEU A 176 -16.91 -27.31 13.46
C LEU A 176 -17.42 -27.55 14.89
N ARG A 177 -17.52 -26.48 15.70
CA ARG A 177 -18.03 -26.55 17.08
C ARG A 177 -19.48 -27.02 17.18
N ARG A 178 -20.30 -26.77 16.16
CA ARG A 178 -21.70 -27.24 16.09
C ARG A 178 -21.79 -28.72 15.72
N HIS A 179 -20.83 -29.24 14.97
CA HIS A 179 -20.86 -30.63 14.49
C HIS A 179 -20.24 -31.62 15.49
N PHE A 180 -19.16 -31.24 16.20
CA PHE A 180 -18.46 -32.09 17.17
C PHE A 180 -18.95 -31.91 18.62
N ARG A 181 -20.18 -31.43 18.80
CA ARG A 181 -20.84 -31.27 20.10
C ARG A 181 -21.94 -32.29 20.31
#